data_AF-A0A1Y2CED6-F1
#
_entry.id   AF-A0A1Y2CED6-F1
#
_cell.length_a   1.000
_cell.length_b   1.000
_cell.length_c   1.000
_cell.angle_alpha   90.00
_cell.angle_beta   90.00
_cell.angle_gamma   90.00
#
_symmetry.space_group_name_H-M   'P 1'
#
loop_
_entity.id
_entity.type
_entity.pdbx_description
1 polymer ?
#
loop_
_entity_poly.entity_id
_entity_poly.type
_entity_poly.pdbx_seq_one_letter_code
_entity_poly.pdbx_strand_id
1 'polypeptide(L)'
;MFAEFLDFFNNFGFNSGAFCPCYGLAEHVLGITMVLPGTPMIITDGRVSCGPIFDEVDVKIVDPNTLKVVANGESGEIWASSPAKSGGYWNNPEATKQNFQATIEGSSAEYLRTGDLGFIADGNLYVSGRLKDIVIIQGKNYYANDIEIAAISSQEKYLRPGSTAAFSVESNDRDAPEKLVIVLELKESYLKASPEVLADISNSIRKDVSAATGIIVSHLLLVKPKAVPKTTSGKIMRRGTKEMFLNKRLSPVFQFPVIETEASTTNYFTAFQNLLPSSLFGSTPVSAAPKSHLQDPVQLRVAKVWSKVLQIPLESITSDSDFYALGGTSISTIAVINSLTQEDAGFRGMTFQMFMLNSNLESMANLWLDPSVERASTNDNEEDEETPEVLNKAVEAYEKELEELDDVSISSDGCLEFNASKIAESHNAVVLLTGANGFLGSGIVFSFMKQFPTIRLICQVRAKSKEHGVQRIKEL
;
A
#
# COMPACT_ATOMS: atom_id res chain seq x y z
N MET A 1 0.28 -3.18 -13.08
CA MET A 1 1.66 -3.25 -12.57
C MET A 1 2.35 -4.59 -12.81
N PHE A 2 1.88 -5.73 -12.27
CA PHE A 2 2.61 -7.00 -12.42
C PHE A 2 2.34 -7.72 -13.75
N ALA A 3 1.10 -7.72 -14.25
CA ALA A 3 0.81 -8.19 -15.61
C ALA A 3 1.64 -7.42 -16.65
N GLU A 4 1.68 -6.09 -16.54
CA GLU A 4 2.54 -5.23 -17.37
C GLU A 4 4.04 -5.54 -17.22
N PHE A 5 4.51 -5.92 -16.02
CA PHE A 5 5.89 -6.39 -15.82
C PHE A 5 6.14 -7.67 -16.61
N LEU A 6 5.26 -8.66 -16.49
CA LEU A 6 5.39 -9.92 -17.22
C LEU A 6 5.36 -9.67 -18.73
N ASP A 7 4.40 -8.90 -19.22
CA ASP A 7 4.30 -8.55 -20.65
C ASP A 7 5.55 -7.83 -21.16
N PHE A 8 6.06 -6.87 -20.38
CA PHE A 8 7.28 -6.14 -20.75
C PHE A 8 8.49 -7.07 -20.82
N PHE A 9 8.70 -7.90 -19.79
CA PHE A 9 9.90 -8.74 -19.68
C PHE A 9 9.81 -10.04 -20.48
N ASN A 10 8.62 -10.50 -20.86
CA ASN A 10 8.44 -11.65 -21.74
C ASN A 10 9.15 -11.43 -23.09
N ASN A 11 9.15 -10.19 -23.59
CA ASN A 11 9.90 -9.79 -24.80
C ASN A 11 11.43 -9.97 -24.68
N PHE A 12 11.94 -10.12 -23.46
CA PHE A 12 13.36 -10.36 -23.17
C PHE A 12 13.63 -11.82 -22.74
N GLY A 13 12.67 -12.73 -22.96
CA GLY A 13 12.77 -14.15 -22.61
C GLY A 13 12.54 -14.44 -21.13
N PHE A 14 11.93 -13.53 -20.38
CA PHE A 14 11.58 -13.77 -18.98
C PHE A 14 10.38 -14.73 -18.89
N ASN A 15 10.61 -15.92 -18.33
CA ASN A 15 9.55 -16.90 -18.09
C ASN A 15 8.73 -16.48 -16.85
N SER A 16 7.42 -16.31 -17.00
CA SER A 16 6.52 -15.97 -15.89
C SER A 16 6.48 -17.03 -14.78
N GLY A 17 6.70 -18.30 -15.12
CA GLY A 17 6.90 -19.40 -14.17
C GLY A 17 8.21 -19.34 -13.38
N ALA A 18 9.10 -18.36 -13.66
CA ALA A 18 10.26 -18.10 -12.79
C ALA A 18 9.85 -17.48 -11.45
N PHE A 19 8.65 -16.90 -11.35
CA PHE A 19 8.13 -16.44 -10.06
C PHE A 19 7.53 -17.59 -9.27
N CYS A 20 8.08 -17.81 -8.08
CA CYS A 20 7.62 -18.81 -7.14
C CYS A 20 7.08 -18.14 -5.87
N PRO A 21 5.85 -17.59 -5.89
CA PRO A 21 5.21 -17.14 -4.66
C PRO A 21 5.20 -18.25 -3.61
N CYS A 22 5.42 -17.86 -2.36
CA CYS A 22 5.36 -18.78 -1.24
C CYS A 22 4.82 -18.05 -0.02
N TYR A 23 4.21 -18.81 0.88
CA TYR A 23 3.75 -18.30 2.17
C TYR A 23 4.33 -19.14 3.29
N GLY A 24 4.80 -18.47 4.34
CA GLY A 24 5.40 -19.12 5.50
C GLY A 24 5.83 -18.12 6.57
N LEU A 25 6.16 -18.66 7.74
CA LEU A 25 6.50 -17.92 8.95
C LEU A 25 7.52 -18.69 9.78
N ALA A 26 8.23 -18.00 10.67
CA ALA A 26 9.26 -18.64 11.50
C ALA A 26 8.67 -19.71 12.44
N GLU A 27 7.42 -19.50 12.86
CA GLU A 27 6.63 -20.40 13.70
C GLU A 27 6.20 -21.70 12.98
N HIS A 28 6.28 -21.75 11.65
CA HIS A 28 5.94 -22.91 10.82
C HIS A 28 7.04 -23.14 9.78
N VAL A 29 8.10 -23.83 10.22
CA VAL A 29 9.44 -23.93 9.61
C VAL A 29 9.41 -23.73 8.08
N LEU A 30 9.88 -22.54 7.66
CA LEU A 30 9.98 -22.07 6.28
C LEU A 30 8.65 -21.76 5.57
N GLY A 31 7.77 -22.73 5.37
CA GLY A 31 6.67 -22.62 4.42
C GLY A 31 5.41 -23.42 4.80
N ILE A 32 4.27 -22.88 4.43
CA ILE A 32 2.96 -23.53 4.38
C ILE A 32 2.59 -23.84 2.93
N THR A 33 2.95 -22.94 2.01
CA THR A 33 2.75 -23.10 0.57
C THR A 33 4.01 -22.72 -0.20
N MET A 34 4.18 -23.31 -1.38
CA MET A 34 5.24 -22.93 -2.31
C MET A 34 4.82 -23.25 -3.73
N VAL A 35 4.86 -22.25 -4.61
CA VAL A 35 4.72 -22.45 -6.05
C VAL A 35 6.04 -23.00 -6.59
N LEU A 36 5.98 -24.09 -7.35
CA LEU A 36 7.17 -24.67 -7.97
C LEU A 36 7.61 -23.86 -9.21
N PRO A 37 8.91 -23.77 -9.51
CA PRO A 37 9.39 -23.17 -10.74
C PRO A 37 8.73 -23.78 -11.97
N GLY A 38 8.38 -22.94 -12.95
CA GLY A 38 7.65 -23.35 -14.14
C GLY A 38 6.13 -23.37 -13.96
N THR A 39 5.62 -23.32 -12.72
CA THR A 39 4.17 -23.21 -12.47
C THR A 39 3.71 -21.79 -12.78
N PRO A 40 2.72 -21.61 -13.66
CA PRO A 40 2.24 -20.27 -13.96
C PRO A 40 1.54 -19.64 -12.76
N MET A 41 1.75 -18.34 -12.61
CA MET A 41 1.20 -17.60 -11.49
C MET A 41 -0.31 -17.44 -11.64
N ILE A 42 -1.04 -17.76 -10.58
CA ILE A 42 -2.49 -17.58 -10.51
C ILE A 42 -2.80 -16.27 -9.79
N ILE A 43 -3.67 -15.45 -10.38
CA ILE A 43 -4.15 -14.19 -9.80
C ILE A 43 -5.67 -14.26 -9.71
N THR A 44 -6.22 -13.99 -8.53
CA THR A 44 -7.67 -13.96 -8.27
C THR A 44 -7.98 -12.68 -7.52
N ASP A 45 -8.95 -11.89 -8.00
CA ASP A 45 -9.33 -10.59 -7.42
C ASP A 45 -8.14 -9.66 -7.13
N GLY A 46 -7.19 -9.60 -8.08
CA GLY A 46 -5.98 -8.79 -7.97
C GLY A 46 -4.94 -9.30 -6.95
N ARG A 47 -5.14 -10.49 -6.36
CA ARG A 47 -4.22 -11.11 -5.40
C ARG A 47 -3.51 -12.30 -6.02
N VAL A 48 -2.20 -12.38 -5.76
CA VAL A 48 -1.34 -13.46 -6.23
C VAL A 48 -1.53 -14.67 -5.31
N SER A 49 -1.80 -15.83 -5.91
CA SER A 49 -1.78 -17.12 -5.22
C SER A 49 -0.39 -17.38 -4.64
N CYS A 50 -0.33 -17.80 -3.38
CA CYS A 50 0.89 -18.31 -2.76
C CYS A 50 1.14 -19.80 -3.08
N GLY A 51 0.29 -20.39 -3.93
CA GLY A 51 0.36 -21.78 -4.36
C GLY A 51 -0.52 -22.73 -3.54
N PRO A 52 -0.47 -24.02 -3.89
CA PRO A 52 -1.15 -25.07 -3.14
C PRO A 52 -0.52 -25.23 -1.75
N ILE A 53 -1.36 -25.69 -0.83
CA ILE A 53 -0.94 -26.07 0.53
C ILE A 53 -0.22 -27.42 0.46
N PHE A 54 0.88 -27.57 1.20
CA PHE A 54 1.58 -28.86 1.29
C PHE A 54 0.67 -29.94 1.92
N ASP A 55 0.75 -31.17 1.41
CA ASP A 55 -0.13 -32.27 1.81
C ASP A 55 -0.10 -32.55 3.33
N GLU A 56 1.04 -32.37 3.99
CA GLU A 56 1.17 -32.59 5.43
C GLU A 56 0.73 -31.40 6.30
N VAL A 57 0.24 -30.30 5.69
CA VAL A 57 -0.17 -29.10 6.39
C VAL A 57 -1.69 -28.94 6.33
N ASP A 58 -2.34 -29.11 7.47
CA ASP A 58 -3.77 -28.81 7.62
C ASP A 58 -3.96 -27.31 7.82
N VAL A 59 -4.42 -26.61 6.79
CA VAL A 59 -4.77 -25.19 6.83
C VAL A 59 -6.28 -25.02 6.95
N LYS A 60 -6.69 -24.14 7.87
CA LYS A 60 -8.07 -23.69 8.05
C LYS A 60 -8.12 -22.17 7.97
N ILE A 61 -9.14 -21.64 7.32
CA ILE A 61 -9.45 -20.21 7.36
C ILE A 61 -10.52 -20.02 8.43
N VAL A 62 -10.22 -19.20 9.45
CA VAL A 62 -11.00 -19.09 10.68
C VAL A 62 -11.41 -17.66 10.92
N ASP A 63 -12.68 -17.41 11.23
CA ASP A 63 -13.12 -16.08 11.66
C ASP A 63 -12.46 -15.77 13.02
N PRO A 64 -11.68 -14.68 13.12
CA PRO A 64 -10.89 -14.38 14.32
C PRO A 64 -11.76 -14.00 15.54
N ASN A 65 -13.04 -13.65 15.35
CA ASN A 65 -13.98 -13.28 16.39
C ASN A 65 -14.77 -14.50 16.90
N THR A 66 -15.26 -15.32 15.98
CA THR A 66 -16.11 -16.47 16.33
C THR A 66 -15.31 -17.76 16.55
N LEU A 67 -14.05 -17.79 16.09
CA LEU A 67 -13.16 -18.95 16.10
C LEU A 67 -13.72 -20.16 15.33
N LYS A 68 -14.61 -19.90 14.38
CA LYS A 68 -15.20 -20.91 13.50
C LYS A 68 -14.57 -20.85 12.12
N VAL A 69 -14.48 -22.01 11.47
CA VAL A 69 -14.05 -22.11 10.08
C VAL A 69 -15.07 -21.38 9.19
N VAL A 70 -14.57 -20.53 8.31
CA VAL A 70 -15.39 -19.78 7.33
C VAL A 70 -15.66 -20.62 6.08
N ALA A 71 -16.59 -20.19 5.23
CA ALA A 71 -16.86 -20.91 3.99
C ALA A 71 -15.68 -20.81 3.00
N ASN A 72 -15.61 -21.72 2.03
CA ASN A 72 -14.56 -21.68 1.02
C ASN A 72 -14.64 -20.36 0.22
N GLY A 73 -13.48 -19.76 -0.08
CA GLY A 73 -13.41 -18.42 -0.69
C GLY A 73 -13.61 -17.25 0.27
N GLU A 74 -14.15 -17.45 1.49
CA GLU A 74 -14.28 -16.37 2.46
C GLU A 74 -12.94 -16.06 3.15
N SER A 75 -12.72 -14.78 3.48
CA SER A 75 -11.51 -14.35 4.17
C SER A 75 -11.62 -14.54 5.68
N GLY A 76 -10.52 -15.01 6.28
CA GLY A 76 -10.36 -15.15 7.72
C GLY A 76 -8.89 -15.28 8.11
N GLU A 77 -8.63 -15.53 9.39
CA GLU A 77 -7.29 -15.81 9.91
C GLU A 77 -6.81 -17.18 9.41
N ILE A 78 -5.60 -17.24 8.87
CA ILE A 78 -4.97 -18.47 8.41
C ILE A 78 -4.48 -19.23 9.65
N TRP A 79 -5.02 -20.42 9.88
CA TRP A 79 -4.61 -21.33 10.95
C TRP A 79 -3.96 -22.56 10.32
N ALA A 80 -2.82 -23.00 10.86
CA ALA A 80 -2.07 -24.12 10.29
C ALA A 80 -1.70 -25.17 11.35
N SER A 81 -1.85 -26.45 11.03
CA SER A 81 -1.39 -27.55 11.87
C SER A 81 -0.57 -28.53 11.03
N SER A 82 0.65 -28.82 11.48
CA SER A 82 1.55 -29.78 10.83
C SER A 82 2.69 -30.16 11.79
N PRO A 83 3.47 -31.22 11.45
CA PRO A 83 4.74 -31.50 12.13
C PRO A 83 5.80 -30.39 12.01
N ALA A 84 5.68 -29.49 11.02
CA ALA A 84 6.58 -28.35 10.83
C ALA A 84 6.23 -27.15 11.73
N LYS A 85 5.11 -27.19 12.46
CA LYS A 85 4.77 -26.22 13.51
C LYS A 85 5.82 -26.29 14.63
N SER A 86 6.38 -25.16 15.02
CA SER A 86 7.34 -25.13 16.13
C SER A 86 6.65 -25.44 17.47
N GLY A 87 7.44 -25.79 18.49
CA GLY A 87 6.91 -26.11 19.82
C GLY A 87 6.38 -24.91 20.62
N GLY A 88 6.57 -23.68 20.12
CA GLY A 88 6.14 -22.46 20.80
C GLY A 88 7.20 -21.38 20.91
N TYR A 89 6.88 -20.35 21.68
CA TYR A 89 7.78 -19.25 21.99
C TYR A 89 8.66 -19.58 23.21
N TRP A 90 9.97 -19.37 23.07
CA TRP A 90 10.93 -19.60 24.15
C TRP A 90 10.60 -18.77 25.40
N ASN A 91 10.48 -19.43 26.54
CA ASN A 91 10.18 -18.83 27.85
C ASN A 91 8.93 -17.93 27.87
N ASN A 92 7.92 -18.26 27.06
CA ASN A 92 6.65 -17.53 27.01
C ASN A 92 5.47 -18.52 26.85
N PRO A 93 5.11 -19.24 27.93
CA PRO A 93 4.07 -20.25 27.88
C PRO A 93 2.68 -19.67 27.59
N GLU A 94 2.39 -18.44 28.02
CA GLU A 94 1.11 -17.78 27.76
C GLU A 94 0.93 -17.51 26.26
N ALA A 95 1.91 -16.88 25.61
CA ALA A 95 1.84 -16.64 24.18
C ALA A 95 1.91 -17.94 23.37
N THR A 96 2.63 -18.95 23.87
CA THR A 96 2.67 -20.28 23.25
C THR A 96 1.29 -20.91 23.24
N LYS A 97 0.62 -20.96 24.39
CA LYS A 97 -0.75 -21.49 24.49
C LYS A 97 -1.72 -20.72 23.60
N GLN A 98 -1.63 -19.38 23.59
CA GLN A 98 -2.52 -18.54 22.81
C GLN A 98 -2.37 -18.75 21.29
N ASN A 99 -1.15 -18.94 20.79
CA ASN A 99 -0.89 -18.93 19.35
C ASN A 99 -0.65 -20.33 18.77
N PHE A 100 -0.13 -21.30 19.52
CA PHE A 100 0.24 -22.63 19.00
C PHE A 100 -0.73 -23.76 19.37
N GLN A 101 -1.62 -23.52 20.33
CA GLN A 101 -2.55 -24.51 20.88
C GLN A 101 -4.01 -24.09 20.62
N ALA A 102 -4.27 -23.41 19.51
CA ALA A 102 -5.62 -23.03 19.15
C ALA A 102 -6.40 -24.28 18.69
N THR A 103 -7.67 -24.37 19.07
CA THR A 103 -8.53 -25.52 18.77
C THR A 103 -9.74 -25.08 17.97
N ILE A 104 -10.18 -25.94 17.06
CA ILE A 104 -11.39 -25.74 16.26
C ILE A 104 -12.40 -26.78 16.73
N GLU A 105 -13.66 -26.36 16.90
CA GLU A 105 -14.74 -27.26 17.30
C GLU A 105 -14.85 -28.44 16.32
N GLY A 106 -14.81 -29.66 16.85
CA GLY A 106 -14.85 -30.90 16.05
C GLY A 106 -13.50 -31.37 15.50
N SER A 107 -12.41 -30.62 15.70
CA SER A 107 -11.05 -31.06 15.38
C SER A 107 -10.30 -31.52 16.63
N SER A 108 -9.52 -32.59 16.51
CA SER A 108 -8.58 -33.03 17.56
C SER A 108 -7.20 -32.38 17.45
N ALA A 109 -6.96 -31.58 16.40
CA ALA A 109 -5.67 -30.96 16.15
C ALA A 109 -5.51 -29.62 16.87
N GLU A 110 -4.27 -29.29 17.21
CA GLU A 110 -3.87 -27.97 17.67
C GLU A 110 -3.29 -27.15 16.53
N TYR A 111 -3.81 -25.95 16.33
CA TYR A 111 -3.45 -25.06 15.25
C TYR A 111 -2.56 -23.91 15.73
N LEU A 112 -1.63 -23.52 14.87
CA LEU A 112 -0.93 -22.26 14.91
C LEU A 112 -1.82 -21.16 14.32
N ARG A 113 -2.10 -20.13 15.11
CA ARG A 113 -2.68 -18.86 14.67
C ARG A 113 -1.58 -18.01 14.06
N THR A 114 -1.59 -17.87 12.74
CA THR A 114 -0.55 -17.10 12.04
C THR A 114 -0.67 -15.59 12.30
N GLY A 115 -1.87 -15.12 12.64
CA GLY A 115 -2.21 -13.71 12.68
C GLY A 115 -2.28 -13.05 11.30
N ASP A 116 -2.13 -13.82 10.22
CA ASP A 116 -2.27 -13.37 8.84
C ASP A 116 -3.68 -13.70 8.33
N LEU A 117 -4.19 -12.84 7.46
CA LEU A 117 -5.53 -12.97 6.86
C LEU A 117 -5.39 -13.48 5.44
N GLY A 118 -6.30 -14.35 5.04
CA GLY A 118 -6.32 -14.92 3.70
C GLY A 118 -7.60 -15.69 3.42
N PHE A 119 -7.64 -16.30 2.25
CA PHE A 119 -8.70 -17.21 1.83
C PHE A 119 -8.11 -18.33 0.98
N ILE A 120 -8.87 -19.40 0.81
CA ILE A 120 -8.54 -20.50 -0.11
C ILE A 120 -9.53 -20.43 -1.27
N ALA A 121 -9.01 -20.50 -2.49
CA ALA A 121 -9.80 -20.62 -3.72
C ALA A 121 -9.12 -21.61 -4.65
N ASP A 122 -9.87 -22.54 -5.23
CA ASP A 122 -9.36 -23.57 -6.16
C ASP A 122 -8.10 -24.29 -5.66
N GLY A 123 -8.09 -24.67 -4.38
CA GLY A 123 -6.97 -25.36 -3.73
C GLY A 123 -5.73 -24.51 -3.45
N ASN A 124 -5.77 -23.22 -3.77
CA ASN A 124 -4.67 -22.28 -3.62
C ASN A 124 -4.89 -21.33 -2.44
N LEU A 125 -3.82 -20.98 -1.72
CA LEU A 125 -3.87 -20.02 -0.62
C LEU A 125 -3.56 -18.60 -1.09
N TYR A 126 -4.39 -17.65 -0.68
CA TYR A 126 -4.22 -16.21 -0.97
C TYR A 126 -4.08 -15.44 0.33
N VAL A 127 -2.95 -14.75 0.52
CA VAL A 127 -2.70 -13.92 1.70
C VAL A 127 -3.13 -12.48 1.42
N SER A 128 -4.06 -11.97 2.22
CA SER A 128 -4.69 -10.67 2.04
C SER A 128 -4.14 -9.59 2.98
N GLY A 129 -3.58 -9.95 4.13
CA GLY A 129 -3.05 -8.97 5.07
C GLY A 129 -2.71 -9.55 6.42
N ARG A 130 -2.62 -8.70 7.45
CA ARG A 130 -2.33 -9.11 8.82
C ARG A 130 -3.42 -8.62 9.76
N LEU A 131 -3.89 -9.48 10.66
CA LEU A 131 -5.00 -9.20 11.58
C LEU A 131 -4.74 -7.95 12.44
N LYS A 132 -3.50 -7.79 12.91
CA LYS A 132 -3.09 -6.63 13.73
C LYS A 132 -2.82 -5.36 12.92
N ASP A 133 -2.80 -5.46 11.59
CA ASP A 133 -2.58 -4.34 10.68
C ASP A 133 -3.89 -3.92 9.99
N ILE A 134 -5.04 -4.46 10.38
CA ILE A 134 -6.35 -3.94 9.92
C ILE A 134 -6.49 -2.50 10.43
N VAL A 135 -6.83 -1.61 9.50
CA VAL A 135 -7.24 -0.24 9.79
C VAL A 135 -8.76 -0.23 9.93
N ILE A 136 -9.26 0.17 11.09
CA ILE A 136 -10.70 0.22 11.37
C ILE A 136 -11.13 1.67 11.30
N ILE A 137 -11.97 2.03 10.33
CA ILE A 137 -12.49 3.40 10.19
C ILE A 137 -14.01 3.32 10.08
N GLN A 138 -14.72 4.05 10.95
CA GLN A 138 -16.20 4.08 10.97
C GLN A 138 -16.84 2.67 11.04
N GLY A 139 -16.22 1.75 11.79
CA GLY A 139 -16.71 0.38 11.96
C GLY A 139 -16.48 -0.55 10.75
N LYS A 140 -15.76 -0.10 9.72
CA LYS A 140 -15.35 -0.92 8.57
C LYS A 140 -13.87 -1.28 8.65
N ASN A 141 -13.56 -2.52 8.28
CA ASN A 141 -12.21 -3.06 8.25
C ASN A 141 -11.57 -2.80 6.88
N TYR A 142 -10.35 -2.28 6.89
CA TYR A 142 -9.56 -2.04 5.69
C TYR A 142 -8.16 -2.63 5.86
N TYR A 143 -7.66 -3.30 4.82
CA TYR A 143 -6.29 -3.80 4.83
C TYR A 143 -5.32 -2.63 4.63
N ALA A 144 -4.36 -2.47 5.54
CA ALA A 144 -3.35 -1.42 5.40
C ALA A 144 -2.58 -1.51 4.07
N ASN A 145 -2.34 -2.72 3.55
CA ASN A 145 -1.66 -2.93 2.28
C ASN A 145 -2.45 -2.32 1.10
N ASP A 146 -3.77 -2.53 1.06
CA ASP A 146 -4.62 -1.98 0.00
C ASP A 146 -4.60 -0.44 0.02
N ILE A 147 -4.63 0.16 1.21
CA ILE A 147 -4.47 1.61 1.40
C ILE A 147 -3.08 2.06 0.93
N GLU A 148 -2.02 1.32 1.27
CA GLU A 148 -0.65 1.65 0.88
C GLU A 148 -0.43 1.57 -0.64
N ILE A 149 -1.03 0.58 -1.30
CA ILE A 149 -1.03 0.44 -2.77
C ILE A 149 -1.76 1.62 -3.41
N ALA A 150 -2.96 1.94 -2.92
CA ALA A 150 -3.71 3.10 -3.40
C ALA A 150 -2.94 4.41 -3.20
N ALA A 151 -2.21 4.54 -2.10
CA ALA A 151 -1.43 5.74 -1.79
C ALA A 151 -0.21 5.94 -2.72
N ILE A 152 0.29 4.89 -3.37
CA ILE A 152 1.47 4.99 -4.25
C ILE A 152 1.13 4.96 -5.74
N SER A 153 -0.06 4.46 -6.12
CA SER A 153 -0.38 4.07 -7.50
C SER A 153 -0.12 5.17 -8.55
N SER A 154 -0.57 6.41 -8.32
CA SER A 154 -0.32 7.52 -9.26
C SER A 154 0.98 8.28 -8.97
N GLN A 155 1.66 7.99 -7.85
CA GLN A 155 2.75 8.80 -7.30
C GLN A 155 4.08 8.06 -7.20
N GLU A 156 4.21 6.90 -7.85
CA GLU A 156 5.43 6.08 -7.86
C GLU A 156 6.68 6.84 -8.33
N LYS A 157 6.49 7.86 -9.17
CA LYS A 157 7.56 8.77 -9.60
C LYS A 157 8.27 9.41 -8.41
N TYR A 158 7.52 9.82 -7.39
CA TYR A 158 7.99 10.63 -6.26
C TYR A 158 8.33 9.79 -5.02
N LEU A 159 7.65 8.65 -4.84
CA LEU A 159 7.68 7.86 -3.62
C LEU A 159 8.60 6.63 -3.74
N ARG A 160 9.19 6.20 -2.63
CA ARG A 160 9.99 4.97 -2.60
C ARG A 160 9.07 3.74 -2.50
N PRO A 161 9.16 2.79 -3.45
CA PRO A 161 8.37 1.57 -3.38
C PRO A 161 8.62 0.78 -2.09
N GLY A 162 7.55 0.20 -1.54
CA GLY A 162 7.60 -0.61 -0.32
C GLY A 162 8.08 0.15 0.91
N SER A 163 7.96 1.49 0.95
CA SER A 163 8.30 2.38 2.08
C SER A 163 7.10 3.24 2.51
N THR A 164 5.90 2.66 2.47
CA THR A 164 4.63 3.30 2.86
C THR A 164 4.07 2.54 4.05
N ALA A 165 3.58 3.26 5.06
CA ALA A 165 2.90 2.69 6.20
C ALA A 165 1.55 3.39 6.40
N ALA A 166 0.47 2.63 6.30
CA ALA A 166 -0.88 3.08 6.68
C ALA A 166 -1.28 2.47 8.03
N PHE A 167 -1.89 3.29 8.89
CA PHE A 167 -2.42 2.86 10.18
C PHE A 167 -3.49 3.84 10.67
N SER A 168 -4.38 3.38 11.55
CA SER A 168 -5.34 4.23 12.23
C SER A 168 -4.79 4.73 13.57
N VAL A 169 -5.26 5.90 14.01
CA VAL A 169 -5.04 6.43 15.36
C VAL A 169 -6.37 6.83 15.99
N GLU A 170 -6.48 6.66 17.30
CA GLU A 170 -7.66 7.10 18.05
C GLU A 170 -7.84 8.61 17.92
N SER A 171 -9.10 9.06 17.85
CA SER A 171 -9.41 10.48 17.95
C SER A 171 -9.32 10.93 19.41
N ASN A 172 -8.99 12.20 19.63
CA ASN A 172 -9.01 12.80 20.98
C ASN A 172 -10.42 12.88 21.58
N ASP A 173 -11.44 12.75 20.73
CA ASP A 173 -12.84 12.65 21.12
C ASP A 173 -13.25 11.18 21.16
N ARG A 174 -13.76 10.72 22.31
CA ARG A 174 -14.07 9.29 22.55
C ARG A 174 -15.17 8.74 21.63
N ASP A 175 -16.04 9.61 21.12
CA ASP A 175 -17.14 9.21 20.24
C ASP A 175 -16.81 9.40 18.74
N ALA A 176 -15.64 9.97 18.42
CA ALA A 176 -15.21 10.19 17.05
C ALA A 176 -14.51 8.94 16.48
N PRO A 177 -14.72 8.62 15.18
CA PRO A 177 -14.09 7.47 14.56
C PRO A 177 -12.56 7.61 14.54
N GLU A 178 -11.85 6.48 14.50
CA GLU A 178 -10.41 6.48 14.30
C GLU A 178 -10.03 7.20 13.00
N LYS A 179 -8.85 7.79 13.00
CA LYS A 179 -8.33 8.64 11.93
C LYS A 179 -7.25 7.90 11.15
N LEU A 180 -7.34 7.91 9.82
CA LEU A 180 -6.32 7.31 8.95
C LEU A 180 -5.07 8.19 8.89
N VAL A 181 -3.91 7.58 9.13
CA VAL A 181 -2.58 8.18 8.99
C VAL A 181 -1.78 7.40 7.96
N ILE A 182 -1.12 8.12 7.04
CA ILE A 182 -0.22 7.53 6.05
C ILE A 182 1.15 8.19 6.14
N VAL A 183 2.20 7.39 6.25
CA VAL A 183 3.60 7.85 6.26
C VAL A 183 4.32 7.26 5.06
N LEU A 184 4.88 8.10 4.20
CA LEU A 184 5.51 7.71 2.93
C LEU A 184 6.91 8.28 2.81
N GLU A 185 7.87 7.45 2.39
CA GLU A 185 9.22 7.93 2.07
C GLU A 185 9.30 8.54 0.66
N LEU A 186 9.79 9.77 0.56
CA LEU A 186 10.14 10.38 -0.71
C LEU A 186 11.41 9.77 -1.30
N LYS A 187 11.50 9.72 -2.64
CA LYS A 187 12.78 9.50 -3.32
C LYS A 187 13.70 10.69 -3.07
N GLU A 188 15.00 10.41 -3.05
CA GLU A 188 16.03 11.37 -2.67
C GLU A 188 16.06 12.61 -3.56
N SER A 189 15.71 12.46 -4.85
CA SER A 189 15.58 13.54 -5.84
C SER A 189 14.51 14.58 -5.50
N TYR A 190 13.51 14.23 -4.67
CA TYR A 190 12.39 15.11 -4.33
C TYR A 190 12.46 15.68 -2.91
N LEU A 191 13.55 15.43 -2.18
CA LEU A 191 13.74 15.97 -0.82
C LEU A 191 13.87 17.49 -0.77
N LYS A 192 14.21 18.12 -1.91
CA LYS A 192 14.32 19.58 -2.06
C LYS A 192 13.21 20.16 -2.95
N ALA A 193 12.14 19.40 -3.20
CA ALA A 193 10.98 19.90 -3.92
C ALA A 193 10.37 21.10 -3.18
N SER A 194 9.75 22.02 -3.92
CA SER A 194 9.07 23.16 -3.31
C SER A 194 7.89 22.69 -2.45
N PRO A 195 7.48 23.47 -1.44
CA PRO A 195 6.30 23.15 -0.65
C PRO A 195 5.03 22.93 -1.48
N GLU A 196 4.85 23.69 -2.57
CA GLU A 196 3.75 23.54 -3.53
C GLU A 196 3.73 22.15 -4.17
N VAL A 197 4.88 21.70 -4.69
CA VAL A 197 4.99 20.35 -5.29
C VAL A 197 4.71 19.26 -4.25
N LEU A 198 5.18 19.44 -3.01
CA LEU A 198 4.94 18.47 -1.93
C LEU A 198 3.45 18.45 -1.49
N ALA A 199 2.80 19.61 -1.51
CA ALA A 199 1.36 19.72 -1.28
C ALA A 199 0.57 19.04 -2.41
N ASP A 200 0.95 19.23 -3.67
CA ASP A 200 0.32 18.57 -4.82
C ASP A 200 0.45 17.05 -4.76
N ILE A 201 1.65 16.55 -4.44
CA ILE A 201 1.88 15.11 -4.21
C ILE A 201 0.96 14.62 -3.08
N SER A 202 0.96 15.31 -1.94
CA SER A 202 0.08 14.96 -0.81
C SER A 202 -1.39 14.94 -1.21
N ASN A 203 -1.86 15.95 -1.97
CA ASN A 203 -3.25 16.04 -2.45
C ASN A 203 -3.60 14.86 -3.36
N SER A 204 -2.71 14.51 -4.29
CA SER A 204 -2.94 13.37 -5.19
C SER A 204 -3.02 12.05 -4.41
N ILE A 205 -2.13 11.84 -3.44
CA ILE A 205 -2.16 10.62 -2.60
C ILE A 205 -3.49 10.52 -1.85
N ARG A 206 -3.94 11.62 -1.22
CA ARG A 206 -5.22 11.66 -0.49
C ARG A 206 -6.39 11.35 -1.43
N LYS A 207 -6.36 11.90 -2.65
CA LYS A 207 -7.37 11.66 -3.69
C LYS A 207 -7.43 10.19 -4.10
N ASP A 208 -6.29 9.57 -4.37
CA ASP A 208 -6.22 8.16 -4.80
C ASP A 208 -6.71 7.21 -3.72
N VAL A 209 -6.29 7.43 -2.47
CA VAL A 209 -6.75 6.63 -1.33
C VAL A 209 -8.24 6.79 -1.13
N SER A 210 -8.75 8.02 -1.20
CA SER A 210 -10.18 8.28 -1.07
C SER A 210 -10.99 7.64 -2.20
N ALA A 211 -10.48 7.66 -3.44
CA ALA A 211 -11.15 7.06 -4.58
C ALA A 211 -11.19 5.53 -4.47
N ALA A 212 -10.09 4.91 -4.03
CA ALA A 212 -9.99 3.45 -3.93
C ALA A 212 -10.72 2.86 -2.71
N THR A 213 -10.78 3.59 -1.59
CA THR A 213 -11.22 3.03 -0.29
C THR A 213 -12.44 3.75 0.31
N GLY A 214 -12.78 4.94 -0.18
CA GLY A 214 -13.78 5.81 0.43
C GLY A 214 -13.33 6.47 1.75
N ILE A 215 -12.08 6.28 2.18
CA ILE A 215 -11.56 6.80 3.45
C ILE A 215 -10.88 8.15 3.24
N ILE A 216 -11.14 9.09 4.16
CA ILE A 216 -10.42 10.36 4.24
C ILE A 216 -9.11 10.17 4.99
N VAL A 217 -8.01 10.50 4.33
CA VAL A 217 -6.68 10.54 4.97
C VAL A 217 -6.63 11.74 5.92
N SER A 218 -6.59 11.48 7.23
CA SER A 218 -6.57 12.53 8.24
C SER A 218 -5.18 13.13 8.42
N HIS A 219 -4.12 12.31 8.37
CA HIS A 219 -2.75 12.79 8.41
C HIS A 219 -1.91 12.10 7.34
N LEU A 220 -1.06 12.87 6.67
CA LEU A 220 -0.11 12.37 5.69
C LEU A 220 1.26 12.95 5.96
N LEU A 221 2.28 12.11 6.09
CA LEU A 221 3.66 12.55 6.31
C LEU A 221 4.54 12.07 5.15
N LEU A 222 5.11 13.02 4.42
CA LEU A 222 6.18 12.77 3.47
C LEU A 222 7.52 12.87 4.21
N VAL A 223 8.22 11.75 4.36
CA VAL A 223 9.45 11.66 5.17
C VAL A 223 10.67 11.34 4.29
N LYS A 224 11.86 11.52 4.87
CA LYS A 224 13.12 11.16 4.19
C LYS A 224 13.24 9.63 4.04
N PRO A 225 14.03 9.14 3.06
CA PRO A 225 14.35 7.72 2.96
C PRO A 225 14.84 7.13 4.29
N LYS A 226 14.44 5.89 4.57
CA LYS A 226 14.77 5.11 5.79
C LYS A 226 14.11 5.62 7.09
N ALA A 227 13.15 6.54 7.01
CA ALA A 227 12.39 6.98 8.17
C ALA A 227 11.29 5.99 8.57
N VAL A 228 10.75 5.21 7.61
CA VAL A 228 9.76 4.17 7.90
C VAL A 228 10.52 2.90 8.33
N PRO A 229 10.40 2.46 9.59
CA PRO A 229 11.11 1.29 10.08
C PRO A 229 10.66 0.03 9.34
N LYS A 230 11.63 -0.86 9.09
CA LYS A 230 11.41 -2.16 8.46
C LYS A 230 12.08 -3.25 9.28
N THR A 231 11.55 -4.47 9.20
CA THR A 231 12.21 -5.67 9.74
C THR A 231 13.53 -5.92 9.02
N THR A 232 14.37 -6.81 9.55
CA THR A 232 15.60 -7.26 8.87
C THR A 232 15.33 -7.88 7.49
N SER A 233 14.15 -8.46 7.30
CA SER A 233 13.65 -8.96 6.01
C SER A 233 13.04 -7.89 5.10
N GLY A 234 12.99 -6.63 5.52
CA GLY A 234 12.50 -5.51 4.73
C GLY A 234 10.99 -5.29 4.78
N LYS A 235 10.23 -6.01 5.61
CA LYS A 235 8.78 -5.80 5.81
C LYS A 235 8.53 -4.50 6.58
N ILE A 236 7.51 -3.74 6.20
CA ILE A 236 7.12 -2.50 6.90
C ILE A 236 6.73 -2.80 8.35
N MET A 237 7.22 -2.00 9.29
CA MET A 237 6.82 -2.06 10.70
C MET A 237 5.75 -0.99 10.97
N ARG A 238 4.50 -1.26 10.59
CA ARG A 238 3.37 -0.31 10.74
C ARG A 238 3.18 0.15 12.18
N ARG A 239 3.16 -0.79 13.14
CA ARG A 239 3.08 -0.48 14.57
C ARG A 239 4.23 0.40 15.05
N GLY A 240 5.46 0.10 14.64
CA GLY A 240 6.63 0.92 14.97
C GLY A 240 6.52 2.34 14.39
N THR A 241 5.99 2.45 13.17
CA THR A 241 5.74 3.75 12.53
C THR A 241 4.63 4.53 13.26
N LYS A 242 3.54 3.86 13.66
CA LYS A 242 2.46 4.42 14.49
C LYS A 242 3.00 4.93 15.83
N GLU A 243 3.83 4.15 16.52
CA GLU A 243 4.48 4.58 17.77
C GLU A 243 5.38 5.80 17.55
N MET A 244 6.16 5.84 16.46
CA MET A 244 6.98 7.00 16.13
C MET A 244 6.14 8.24 15.83
N PHE A 245 5.02 8.08 15.12
CA PHE A 245 4.07 9.16 14.84
C PHE A 245 3.46 9.71 16.14
N LEU A 246 2.89 8.84 17.00
CA LEU A 246 2.27 9.24 18.27
C LEU A 246 3.26 9.94 19.20
N ASN A 247 4.51 9.49 19.22
CA ASN A 247 5.58 10.09 20.03
C ASN A 247 6.31 11.25 19.34
N LYS A 248 5.83 11.74 18.19
CA LYS A 248 6.43 12.83 17.40
C LYS A 248 7.92 12.63 17.09
N ARG A 249 8.31 11.38 16.82
CA ARG A 249 9.69 10.98 16.45
C ARG A 249 9.94 10.93 14.94
N LEU A 250 8.90 11.17 14.13
CA LEU A 250 9.04 11.33 12.68
C LEU A 250 9.40 12.77 12.35
N SER A 251 10.36 12.97 11.43
CA SER A 251 10.72 14.29 10.90
C SER A 251 10.23 14.41 9.45
N PRO A 252 9.01 14.94 9.24
CA PRO A 252 8.47 15.11 7.90
C PRO A 252 9.26 16.18 7.12
N VAL A 253 9.43 15.92 5.82
CA VAL A 253 9.78 16.93 4.83
C VAL A 253 8.54 17.78 4.51
N PHE A 254 7.37 17.13 4.49
CA PHE A 254 6.07 17.77 4.38
C PHE A 254 5.04 16.96 5.18
N GLN A 255 4.03 17.64 5.72
CA GLN A 255 2.92 17.00 6.41
C GLN A 255 1.58 17.66 6.08
N PHE A 256 0.55 16.84 6.02
CA PHE A 256 -0.85 17.26 6.04
C PHE A 256 -1.52 16.74 7.32
N PRO A 257 -2.38 17.53 7.98
CA PRO A 257 -2.56 18.96 7.76
C PRO A 257 -1.25 19.73 8.04
N VAL A 258 -1.10 20.90 7.41
CA VAL A 258 0.03 21.79 7.70
C VAL A 258 -0.17 22.32 9.11
N ILE A 259 0.74 21.99 10.02
CA ILE A 259 0.71 22.53 11.38
C ILE A 259 1.62 23.75 11.36
N GLU A 260 1.03 24.94 11.48
CA GLU A 260 1.80 26.16 11.72
C GLU A 260 2.57 25.98 13.03
N THR A 261 3.89 25.89 12.92
CA THR A 261 4.77 26.03 14.08
C THR A 261 5.17 27.49 14.14
N GLU A 262 5.04 28.12 15.31
CA GLU A 262 5.33 29.54 15.60
C GLU A 262 6.77 29.98 15.20
N ALA A 263 7.62 29.07 14.72
CA ALA A 263 9.03 29.31 14.41
C ALA A 263 9.35 29.62 12.93
N SER A 264 8.37 29.66 12.00
CA SER A 264 8.66 29.81 10.55
C SER A 264 8.11 31.06 9.86
N THR A 265 7.46 31.98 10.56
CA THR A 265 6.78 33.14 9.94
C THR A 265 7.67 34.32 9.56
N THR A 266 8.99 34.30 9.80
CA THR A 266 9.80 35.54 9.63
C THR A 266 10.51 35.69 8.27
N ASN A 267 10.68 34.65 7.44
CA ASN A 267 11.67 34.74 6.35
C ASN A 267 11.20 34.68 4.89
N TYR A 268 9.90 34.51 4.59
CA TYR A 268 9.45 34.52 3.18
C TYR A 268 8.79 35.84 2.74
N PHE A 269 8.05 36.52 3.63
CA PHE A 269 7.39 37.79 3.29
C PHE A 269 8.36 38.97 3.21
N THR A 270 9.37 39.00 4.09
CA THR A 270 10.35 40.09 4.18
C THR A 270 11.35 40.09 3.02
N ALA A 271 11.66 38.93 2.45
CA ALA A 271 12.59 38.81 1.32
C ALA A 271 11.98 39.34 0.01
N PHE A 272 10.65 39.27 -0.15
CA PHE A 272 9.95 39.75 -1.34
C PHE A 272 9.78 41.28 -1.36
N GLN A 273 9.59 41.90 -0.19
CA GLN A 273 9.48 43.37 -0.08
C GLN A 273 10.80 44.09 -0.40
N ASN A 274 11.95 43.47 -0.11
CA ASN A 274 13.27 44.07 -0.36
C ASN A 274 13.73 43.97 -1.84
N LEU A 275 12.94 43.33 -2.70
CA LEU A 275 13.20 43.20 -4.15
C LEU A 275 12.50 44.28 -4.99
N LEU A 276 11.72 45.18 -4.38
CA LEU A 276 11.04 46.28 -5.07
C LEU A 276 11.66 47.64 -4.69
N PRO A 277 11.89 48.54 -5.65
CA PRO A 277 12.47 49.85 -5.37
C PRO A 277 11.52 50.69 -4.50
N SER A 278 12.10 51.41 -3.53
CA SER A 278 11.41 52.23 -2.51
C SER A 278 10.52 53.36 -3.05
N SER A 279 10.51 53.57 -4.36
CA SER A 279 9.74 54.61 -5.05
C SER A 279 8.26 54.27 -5.26
N LEU A 280 7.83 53.04 -4.98
CA LEU A 280 6.42 52.61 -5.14
C LEU A 280 5.53 52.78 -3.89
N PHE A 281 6.08 53.20 -2.75
CA PHE A 281 5.30 53.40 -1.52
C PHE A 281 5.37 54.85 -1.05
N GLY A 282 4.32 55.61 -1.37
CA GLY A 282 4.02 56.87 -0.71
C GLY A 282 3.47 56.64 0.70
N SER A 283 4.17 57.24 1.68
CA SER A 283 3.71 57.67 3.01
C SER A 283 2.96 56.68 3.93
N THR A 284 3.71 56.22 4.94
CA THR A 284 3.36 55.91 6.35
C THR A 284 2.29 54.86 6.72
N PRO A 285 2.58 54.03 7.73
CA PRO A 285 1.84 52.79 8.00
C PRO A 285 0.55 53.05 8.77
N VAL A 286 -0.58 52.62 8.21
CA VAL A 286 -1.79 52.36 8.99
C VAL A 286 -1.68 50.94 9.52
N SER A 287 -1.73 50.80 10.85
CA SER A 287 -1.91 49.55 11.57
C SER A 287 -3.06 48.76 10.93
N ALA A 288 -2.75 47.67 10.24
CA ALA A 288 -3.73 46.85 9.55
C ALA A 288 -4.12 45.65 10.43
N ALA A 289 -5.40 45.62 10.78
CA ALA A 289 -6.13 44.47 11.28
C ALA A 289 -6.01 43.24 10.32
N PRO A 290 -6.37 42.02 10.77
CA PRO A 290 -6.16 40.80 10.01
C PRO A 290 -6.92 40.84 8.68
N LYS A 291 -6.24 40.53 7.57
CA LYS A 291 -6.85 40.46 6.24
C LYS A 291 -7.76 39.24 6.11
N SER A 292 -9.07 39.42 6.23
CA SER A 292 -10.06 38.55 5.59
C SER A 292 -10.23 38.98 4.12
N HIS A 293 -9.90 38.13 3.15
CA HIS A 293 -10.03 38.48 1.72
C HIS A 293 -10.57 37.32 0.84
N LEU A 294 -11.65 36.68 1.26
CA LEU A 294 -12.52 35.99 0.30
C LEU A 294 -13.26 37.09 -0.51
N GLN A 295 -12.75 37.42 -1.69
CA GLN A 295 -13.37 38.44 -2.58
C GLN A 295 -14.33 37.82 -3.59
N ASP A 296 -14.19 36.53 -3.87
CA ASP A 296 -15.07 35.79 -4.76
C ASP A 296 -16.43 35.55 -4.08
N PRO A 297 -17.56 36.00 -4.68
CA PRO A 297 -18.90 35.83 -4.12
C PRO A 297 -19.30 34.37 -3.88
N VAL A 298 -18.78 33.44 -4.68
CA VAL A 298 -19.02 32.00 -4.62
C VAL A 298 -18.26 31.39 -3.46
N GLN A 299 -16.96 31.70 -3.35
CA GLN A 299 -16.15 31.24 -2.21
C GLN A 299 -16.72 31.76 -0.89
N LEU A 300 -17.17 33.03 -0.86
CA LEU A 300 -17.81 33.61 0.32
C LEU A 300 -19.10 32.87 0.72
N ARG A 301 -19.84 32.35 -0.26
CA ARG A 301 -21.08 31.60 -0.04
C ARG A 301 -20.78 30.21 0.50
N VAL A 302 -19.86 29.47 -0.12
CA VAL A 302 -19.42 28.15 0.36
C VAL A 302 -18.84 28.26 1.77
N ALA A 303 -18.02 29.29 2.05
CA ALA A 303 -17.44 29.53 3.37
C ALA A 303 -18.50 29.80 4.44
N LYS A 304 -19.58 30.52 4.13
CA LYS A 304 -20.71 30.73 5.07
C LYS A 304 -21.40 29.42 5.44
N VAL A 305 -21.62 28.54 4.47
CA VAL A 305 -22.21 27.22 4.73
C VAL A 305 -21.27 26.36 5.56
N TRP A 306 -19.96 26.36 5.26
CA TRP A 306 -18.96 25.66 6.05
C TRP A 306 -18.90 26.16 7.49
N SER A 307 -18.85 27.48 7.69
CA SER A 307 -18.87 28.11 9.02
C SER A 307 -20.08 27.66 9.84
N LYS A 308 -21.27 27.63 9.22
CA LYS A 308 -22.51 27.18 9.88
C LYS A 308 -22.51 25.68 10.20
N VAL A 309 -22.07 24.83 9.27
CA VAL A 309 -22.09 23.37 9.45
C VAL A 309 -21.01 22.91 10.42
N LEU A 310 -19.81 23.46 10.33
CA LEU A 310 -18.66 23.12 11.18
C LEU A 310 -18.66 23.87 12.51
N GLN A 311 -19.54 24.87 12.67
CA GLN A 311 -19.62 25.74 13.85
C GLN A 311 -18.30 26.46 14.16
N ILE A 312 -17.62 26.91 13.11
CA ILE A 312 -16.36 27.69 13.21
C ILE A 312 -16.57 29.13 12.76
N PRO A 313 -15.79 30.11 13.27
CA PRO A 313 -15.88 31.50 12.84
C PRO A 313 -15.65 31.66 11.33
N LEU A 314 -16.42 32.49 10.65
CA LEU A 314 -16.25 32.69 9.20
C LEU A 314 -14.86 33.29 8.88
N GLU A 315 -14.30 34.05 9.82
CA GLU A 315 -12.99 34.68 9.69
C GLU A 315 -11.83 33.66 9.71
N SER A 316 -12.08 32.43 10.18
CA SER A 316 -11.08 31.35 10.17
C SER A 316 -11.06 30.56 8.87
N ILE A 317 -11.88 30.93 7.88
CA ILE A 317 -11.98 30.26 6.58
C ILE A 317 -11.36 31.14 5.50
N THR A 318 -10.38 30.59 4.79
CA THR A 318 -9.60 31.21 3.70
C THR A 318 -9.82 30.47 2.38
N SER A 319 -9.39 31.04 1.25
CA SER A 319 -9.57 30.43 -0.08
C SER A 319 -8.87 29.07 -0.20
N ASP A 320 -7.76 28.89 0.51
CA ASP A 320 -6.97 27.66 0.56
C ASP A 320 -7.44 26.65 1.64
N SER A 321 -8.48 27.00 2.41
CA SER A 321 -8.99 26.13 3.48
C SER A 321 -9.54 24.81 2.93
N ASP A 322 -9.15 23.71 3.58
CA ASP A 322 -9.67 22.36 3.31
C ASP A 322 -10.78 22.01 4.33
N PHE A 323 -11.94 21.59 3.83
CA PHE A 323 -13.12 21.28 4.63
C PHE A 323 -12.85 20.26 5.74
N TYR A 324 -12.08 19.22 5.43
CA TYR A 324 -11.79 18.13 6.35
C TYR A 324 -10.70 18.53 7.36
N ALA A 325 -9.75 19.38 6.95
CA ALA A 325 -8.78 19.96 7.86
C ALA A 325 -9.45 20.86 8.93
N LEU A 326 -10.56 21.50 8.59
CA LEU A 326 -11.37 22.31 9.49
C LEU A 326 -12.33 21.50 10.40
N GLY A 327 -12.21 20.16 10.40
CA GLY A 327 -13.05 19.28 11.22
C GLY A 327 -14.26 18.69 10.50
N GLY A 328 -14.34 18.86 9.17
CA GLY A 328 -15.34 18.20 8.34
C GLY A 328 -15.29 16.67 8.44
N THR A 329 -16.47 16.07 8.31
CA THR A 329 -16.76 14.63 8.27
C THR A 329 -17.72 14.33 7.12
N SER A 330 -17.93 13.04 6.80
CA SER A 330 -18.91 12.60 5.80
C SER A 330 -20.33 13.10 6.09
N ILE A 331 -20.75 13.13 7.36
CA ILE A 331 -22.07 13.64 7.78
C ILE A 331 -22.16 15.15 7.48
N SER A 332 -21.15 15.92 7.87
CA SER A 332 -21.13 17.36 7.58
C SER A 332 -20.98 17.65 6.08
N THR A 333 -20.33 16.78 5.30
CA THR A 333 -20.29 16.90 3.83
C THR A 333 -21.70 16.80 3.24
N ILE A 334 -22.49 15.81 3.65
CA ILE A 334 -23.89 15.70 3.22
C ILE A 334 -24.71 16.92 3.66
N ALA A 335 -24.47 17.43 4.87
CA ALA A 335 -25.15 18.64 5.36
C ALA A 335 -24.78 19.89 4.55
N VAL A 336 -23.52 20.04 4.15
CA VAL A 336 -23.06 21.13 3.27
C VAL A 336 -23.68 21.01 1.88
N ILE A 337 -23.62 19.83 1.26
CA ILE A 337 -24.20 19.58 -0.07
C ILE A 337 -25.70 19.92 -0.07
N ASN A 338 -26.44 19.44 0.93
CA ASN A 338 -27.86 19.74 1.07
C ASN A 338 -28.13 21.24 1.28
N SER A 339 -27.34 21.91 2.12
CA SER A 339 -27.50 23.34 2.40
C SER A 339 -27.22 24.19 1.17
N LEU A 340 -26.15 23.88 0.43
CA LEU A 340 -25.82 24.55 -0.83
C LEU A 340 -26.88 24.32 -1.91
N THR A 341 -27.40 23.09 -2.00
CA THR A 341 -28.45 22.71 -2.97
C THR A 341 -29.80 23.40 -2.68
N GLN A 342 -30.08 23.72 -1.41
CA GLN A 342 -31.29 24.45 -1.01
C GLN A 342 -31.18 25.97 -1.22
N GLU A 343 -29.98 26.53 -1.08
CA GLU A 343 -29.73 27.97 -1.20
C GLU A 343 -29.63 28.45 -2.67
N ASP A 344 -29.20 27.60 -3.62
CA ASP A 344 -29.11 27.97 -5.03
C ASP A 344 -29.29 26.75 -5.97
N ALA A 345 -30.09 26.91 -7.03
CA ALA A 345 -30.32 25.86 -8.03
C ALA A 345 -29.03 25.50 -8.80
N GLY A 346 -28.03 26.38 -8.85
CA GLY A 346 -26.72 26.11 -9.46
C GLY A 346 -25.85 25.10 -8.70
N PHE A 347 -26.22 24.69 -7.48
CA PHE A 347 -25.55 23.60 -6.76
C PHE A 347 -26.15 22.21 -7.03
N ARG A 348 -27.19 22.13 -7.88
CA ARG A 348 -27.80 20.86 -8.29
C ARG A 348 -26.84 20.08 -9.19
N GLY A 349 -26.07 19.17 -8.60
CA GLY A 349 -25.11 18.32 -9.33
C GLY A 349 -23.86 17.95 -8.52
N MET A 350 -23.62 18.62 -7.39
CA MET A 350 -22.50 18.29 -6.51
C MET A 350 -22.73 16.93 -5.80
N THR A 351 -22.08 15.88 -6.30
CA THR A 351 -22.11 14.57 -5.65
C THR A 351 -21.18 14.53 -4.44
N PHE A 352 -21.45 13.58 -3.54
CA PHE A 352 -20.57 13.32 -2.40
C PHE A 352 -19.12 13.04 -2.84
N GLN A 353 -18.95 12.26 -3.90
CA GLN A 353 -17.65 11.95 -4.48
C GLN A 353 -16.97 13.22 -5.05
N MET A 354 -17.70 14.08 -5.75
CA MET A 354 -17.15 15.33 -6.27
C MET A 354 -16.64 16.25 -5.15
N PHE A 355 -17.40 16.36 -4.06
CA PHE A 355 -17.02 17.12 -2.86
C PHE A 355 -15.74 16.55 -2.22
N MET A 356 -15.67 15.24 -2.05
CA MET A 356 -14.51 14.54 -1.47
C MET A 356 -13.24 14.77 -2.29
N LEU A 357 -13.35 14.77 -3.62
CA LEU A 357 -12.23 14.98 -4.54
C LEU A 357 -11.78 16.45 -4.63
N ASN A 358 -12.59 17.39 -4.14
CA ASN A 358 -12.37 18.84 -4.25
C ASN A 358 -12.62 19.56 -2.91
N SER A 359 -12.07 19.02 -1.82
CA SER A 359 -12.31 19.48 -0.44
C SER A 359 -11.77 20.87 -0.08
N ASN A 360 -11.03 21.52 -0.98
CA ASN A 360 -10.52 22.88 -0.82
C ASN A 360 -11.56 23.92 -1.27
N LEU A 361 -11.67 25.04 -0.55
CA LEU A 361 -12.71 26.06 -0.80
C LEU A 361 -12.65 26.64 -2.23
N GLU A 362 -11.47 26.97 -2.72
CA GLU A 362 -11.26 27.48 -4.08
C GLU A 362 -11.61 26.42 -5.14
N SER A 363 -11.14 25.18 -4.98
CA SER A 363 -11.50 24.08 -5.89
C SER A 363 -13.01 23.82 -5.91
N MET A 364 -13.65 23.87 -4.74
CA MET A 364 -15.10 23.69 -4.58
C MET A 364 -15.88 24.81 -5.28
N ALA A 365 -15.41 26.05 -5.17
CA ALA A 365 -16.01 27.20 -5.84
C ALA A 365 -15.78 27.17 -7.37
N ASN A 366 -14.65 26.64 -7.83
CA ASN A 366 -14.35 26.54 -9.27
C ASN A 366 -15.20 25.47 -9.97
N LEU A 367 -15.53 24.36 -9.29
CA LEU A 367 -16.46 23.35 -9.82
C LEU A 367 -17.85 23.92 -10.14
N TRP A 368 -18.25 25.01 -9.47
CA TRP A 368 -19.53 25.69 -9.69
C TRP A 368 -19.57 26.49 -11.01
N LEU A 369 -18.41 26.86 -11.56
CA LEU A 369 -18.29 27.62 -12.80
C LEU A 369 -18.19 26.71 -14.06
N ASP A 370 -18.16 25.39 -13.90
CA ASP A 370 -17.97 24.44 -15.00
C ASP A 370 -19.32 23.91 -15.56
N PRO A 371 -19.68 24.27 -16.82
CA PRO A 371 -20.93 23.83 -17.45
C PRO A 371 -20.98 22.33 -17.82
N SER A 372 -19.92 21.56 -17.60
CA SER A 372 -19.92 20.09 -17.81
C SER A 372 -20.61 19.31 -16.70
N VAL A 373 -20.79 19.90 -15.51
CA VAL A 373 -21.37 19.23 -14.33
C VAL A 373 -22.87 18.92 -14.52
N GLU A 374 -23.61 19.67 -15.34
CA GLU A 374 -25.01 19.37 -15.67
C GLU A 374 -25.17 18.08 -16.52
N ARG A 375 -24.15 17.68 -17.30
CA ARG A 375 -24.25 16.56 -18.26
C ARG A 375 -23.95 15.17 -17.68
N ALA A 376 -23.29 15.09 -16.53
CA ALA A 376 -22.87 13.82 -15.94
C ALA A 376 -24.02 13.03 -15.25
N SER A 377 -25.23 13.58 -15.21
CA SER A 377 -26.38 12.96 -14.53
C SER A 377 -27.21 12.00 -15.40
N THR A 378 -26.88 11.83 -16.69
CA THR A 378 -27.79 11.14 -17.64
C THR A 378 -27.30 9.86 -18.31
N ASN A 379 -26.03 9.45 -18.18
CA ASN A 379 -25.53 8.28 -18.94
C ASN A 379 -24.76 7.29 -18.05
N ASP A 380 -25.49 6.40 -17.38
CA ASP A 380 -24.99 5.11 -16.90
C ASP A 380 -25.78 4.03 -17.67
N ASN A 381 -25.13 3.32 -18.60
CA ASN A 381 -25.49 2.00 -19.13
C ASN A 381 -24.55 1.66 -20.31
N GLU A 382 -23.55 0.81 -20.08
CA GLU A 382 -23.06 -0.19 -21.06
C GLU A 382 -22.05 -1.12 -20.34
N GLU A 383 -22.43 -2.39 -20.20
CA GLU A 383 -21.60 -3.51 -19.74
C GLU A 383 -20.97 -4.19 -20.96
N ASP A 384 -19.67 -4.48 -20.94
CA ASP A 384 -18.98 -5.28 -21.96
C ASP A 384 -18.73 -6.72 -21.43
N GLU A 385 -19.31 -7.72 -22.11
CA GLU A 385 -19.05 -9.15 -21.92
C GLU A 385 -17.91 -9.65 -22.85
N GLU A 386 -16.87 -10.27 -22.30
CA GLU A 386 -15.84 -11.00 -23.08
C GLU A 386 -16.21 -12.48 -23.25
N THR A 387 -16.06 -13.01 -24.48
CA THR A 387 -16.63 -14.30 -24.93
C THR A 387 -15.81 -15.58 -24.67
N PRO A 388 -16.44 -16.78 -24.58
CA PRO A 388 -15.84 -18.05 -24.12
C PRO A 388 -14.80 -18.76 -25.03
N GLU A 389 -14.58 -18.32 -26.28
CA GLU A 389 -13.69 -19.00 -27.22
C GLU A 389 -12.20 -18.83 -26.90
N VAL A 390 -11.83 -17.78 -26.17
CA VAL A 390 -10.43 -17.51 -25.76
C VAL A 390 -9.97 -18.51 -24.69
N LEU A 391 -10.88 -18.92 -23.81
CA LEU A 391 -10.58 -19.79 -22.68
C LEU A 391 -10.27 -21.23 -23.11
N ASN A 392 -10.99 -21.77 -24.10
CA ASN A 392 -10.79 -23.15 -24.56
C ASN A 392 -9.45 -23.35 -25.30
N LYS A 393 -8.96 -22.34 -26.03
CA LYS A 393 -7.66 -22.42 -26.70
C LYS A 393 -6.47 -22.40 -25.73
N ALA A 394 -6.63 -21.77 -24.56
CA ALA A 394 -5.60 -21.74 -23.53
C ALA A 394 -5.45 -23.10 -22.84
N VAL A 395 -6.54 -23.85 -22.68
CA VAL A 395 -6.56 -25.17 -22.03
C VAL A 395 -5.89 -26.24 -22.90
N GLU A 396 -6.17 -26.27 -24.21
CA GLU A 396 -5.54 -27.24 -25.13
C GLU A 396 -4.02 -27.03 -25.31
N ALA A 397 -3.53 -25.80 -25.16
CA ALA A 397 -2.09 -25.51 -25.17
C ALA A 397 -1.39 -26.05 -23.92
N TYR A 398 -2.09 -26.08 -22.78
CA TYR A 398 -1.58 -26.48 -21.47
C TYR A 398 -1.39 -27.99 -21.31
N GLU A 399 -2.33 -28.78 -21.83
CA GLU A 399 -2.24 -30.26 -21.75
C GLU A 399 -1.04 -30.80 -22.53
N LYS A 400 -0.56 -30.03 -23.53
CA LYS A 400 0.59 -30.39 -24.36
C LYS A 400 1.95 -30.07 -23.72
N GLU A 401 2.02 -29.07 -22.84
CA GLU A 401 3.25 -28.71 -22.10
C GLU A 401 3.48 -29.63 -20.88
N LEU A 402 2.42 -30.22 -20.33
CA LEU A 402 2.51 -31.15 -19.19
C LEU A 402 3.13 -32.51 -19.54
N GLU A 403 3.04 -32.96 -20.80
CA GLU A 403 3.70 -34.19 -21.26
C GLU A 403 5.24 -34.04 -21.39
N GLU A 404 5.79 -32.83 -21.30
CA GLU A 404 7.24 -32.56 -21.41
C GLU A 404 7.97 -32.46 -20.04
N LEU A 405 7.27 -32.61 -18.91
CA LEU A 405 7.80 -32.38 -17.55
C LEU A 405 8.43 -33.59 -16.83
N ASP A 406 8.73 -34.68 -17.54
CA ASP A 406 9.35 -35.92 -17.01
C ASP A 406 10.83 -35.77 -16.53
N ASP A 407 11.37 -34.54 -16.47
CA ASP A 407 12.81 -34.27 -16.33
C ASP A 407 13.30 -33.96 -14.90
N VAL A 408 12.42 -34.03 -13.88
CA VAL A 408 12.76 -33.73 -12.47
C VAL A 408 12.28 -34.85 -11.55
N SER A 409 13.21 -35.44 -10.79
CA SER A 409 12.90 -36.43 -9.75
C SER A 409 13.43 -36.00 -8.39
N ILE A 410 12.77 -36.45 -7.32
CA ILE A 410 13.20 -36.20 -5.94
C ILE A 410 13.90 -37.46 -5.43
N SER A 411 15.14 -37.33 -4.95
CA SER A 411 15.88 -38.43 -4.34
C SER A 411 15.31 -38.79 -2.97
N SER A 412 15.66 -39.98 -2.49
CA SER A 412 15.20 -40.49 -1.19
C SER A 412 15.68 -39.69 0.03
N ASP A 413 16.64 -38.79 -0.13
CA ASP A 413 17.10 -37.83 0.89
C ASP A 413 16.51 -36.41 0.72
N GLY A 414 15.54 -36.26 -0.18
CA GLY A 414 14.78 -35.01 -0.37
C GLY A 414 15.51 -33.95 -1.20
N CYS A 415 16.59 -34.32 -1.89
CA CYS A 415 17.25 -33.44 -2.85
C CYS A 415 16.55 -33.52 -4.22
N LEU A 416 16.52 -32.39 -4.94
CA LEU A 416 16.12 -32.39 -6.34
C LEU A 416 17.24 -33.03 -7.17
N GLU A 417 16.96 -34.18 -7.77
CA GLU A 417 17.84 -34.81 -8.75
C GLU A 417 17.42 -34.35 -10.15
N PHE A 418 18.30 -33.55 -10.75
CA PHE A 418 18.15 -33.09 -12.12
C PHE A 418 18.83 -34.08 -13.06
N ASN A 419 18.17 -34.41 -14.17
CA ASN A 419 18.81 -35.20 -15.22
C ASN A 419 19.87 -34.34 -15.94
N ALA A 420 21.10 -34.38 -15.41
CA ALA A 420 22.24 -33.57 -15.86
C ALA A 420 22.57 -33.74 -17.36
N SER A 421 22.13 -34.83 -17.99
CA SER A 421 22.37 -35.11 -19.40
C SER A 421 21.63 -34.16 -20.36
N LYS A 422 20.51 -33.54 -19.95
CA LYS A 422 19.78 -32.52 -20.74
C LYS A 422 20.16 -31.07 -20.40
N ILE A 423 20.51 -30.77 -19.14
CA ILE A 423 21.05 -29.43 -18.75
C ILE A 423 22.40 -29.17 -19.44
N ALA A 424 23.12 -30.23 -19.79
CA ALA A 424 24.31 -30.16 -20.61
C ALA A 424 24.09 -29.56 -22.00
N GLU A 425 22.86 -29.34 -22.49
CA GLU A 425 22.64 -28.68 -23.79
C GLU A 425 22.49 -27.16 -23.68
N SER A 426 22.11 -26.59 -22.53
CA SER A 426 21.98 -25.14 -22.34
C SER A 426 23.31 -24.48 -21.97
N HIS A 427 24.28 -24.53 -22.87
CA HIS A 427 25.65 -24.00 -22.69
C HIS A 427 25.75 -22.46 -22.50
N ASN A 428 24.65 -21.73 -22.28
CA ASN A 428 24.62 -20.26 -22.20
C ASN A 428 23.50 -19.70 -21.28
N ALA A 429 23.08 -20.42 -20.24
CA ALA A 429 22.07 -19.89 -19.33
C ALA A 429 22.58 -18.63 -18.57
N VAL A 430 21.75 -17.58 -18.55
CA VAL A 430 21.98 -16.36 -17.78
C VAL A 430 21.07 -16.38 -16.56
N VAL A 431 21.65 -16.38 -15.36
CA VAL A 431 20.88 -16.42 -14.10
C VAL A 431 21.00 -15.07 -13.41
N LEU A 432 19.85 -14.42 -13.13
CA LEU A 432 19.79 -13.21 -12.30
C LEU A 432 19.52 -13.62 -10.85
N LEU A 433 20.49 -13.36 -9.96
CA LEU A 433 20.36 -13.64 -8.54
C LEU A 433 20.20 -12.35 -7.75
N THR A 434 19.00 -12.13 -7.21
CA THR A 434 18.73 -11.03 -6.27
C THR A 434 19.02 -11.50 -4.85
N GLY A 435 19.83 -10.75 -4.09
CA GLY A 435 20.20 -11.15 -2.71
C GLY A 435 21.41 -12.07 -2.61
N ALA A 436 22.32 -12.05 -3.59
CA ALA A 436 23.57 -12.83 -3.63
C ALA A 436 24.45 -12.73 -2.37
N ASN A 437 24.27 -11.67 -1.58
CA ASN A 437 25.02 -11.41 -0.34
C ASN A 437 24.33 -11.90 0.95
N GLY A 438 23.15 -12.52 0.84
CA GLY A 438 22.49 -13.18 1.97
C GLY A 438 23.08 -14.55 2.24
N PHE A 439 22.80 -15.12 3.42
CA PHE A 439 23.31 -16.43 3.85
C PHE A 439 23.03 -17.55 2.83
N LEU A 440 21.80 -17.63 2.31
CA LEU A 440 21.44 -18.60 1.27
C LEU A 440 21.99 -18.20 -0.12
N GLY A 441 21.96 -16.91 -0.43
CA GLY A 441 22.40 -16.38 -1.72
C GLY A 441 23.89 -16.65 -1.99
N SER A 442 24.75 -16.52 -0.98
CA SER A 442 26.19 -16.82 -1.11
C SER A 442 26.45 -18.30 -1.37
N GLY A 443 25.70 -19.19 -0.70
CA GLY A 443 25.75 -20.64 -0.93
C GLY A 443 25.32 -21.00 -2.36
N ILE A 444 24.27 -20.35 -2.87
CA ILE A 444 23.79 -20.53 -4.24
C ILE A 444 24.85 -20.08 -5.25
N VAL A 445 25.45 -18.89 -5.09
CA VAL A 445 26.55 -18.38 -5.95
C VAL A 445 27.70 -19.39 -6.00
N PHE A 446 28.14 -19.86 -4.83
CA PHE A 446 29.25 -20.80 -4.71
C PHE A 446 28.95 -22.14 -5.40
N SER A 447 27.73 -22.67 -5.20
CA SER A 447 27.29 -23.92 -5.84
C SER A 447 27.24 -23.78 -7.36
N PHE A 448 26.66 -22.68 -7.88
CA PHE A 448 26.59 -22.43 -9.31
C PHE A 448 27.98 -22.32 -9.94
N MET A 449 28.88 -21.54 -9.33
CA MET A 449 30.25 -21.40 -9.82
C MET A 449 31.04 -22.71 -9.83
N LYS A 450 30.77 -23.61 -8.87
CA LYS A 450 31.46 -24.89 -8.75
C LYS A 450 30.92 -25.95 -9.71
N GLN A 451 29.59 -25.99 -9.88
CA GLN A 451 28.90 -27.05 -10.63
C GLN A 451 28.71 -26.69 -12.11
N PHE A 452 28.62 -25.40 -12.45
CA PHE A 452 28.29 -24.94 -13.79
C PHE A 452 29.30 -23.87 -14.28
N PRO A 453 30.49 -24.28 -14.74
CA PRO A 453 31.57 -23.35 -15.09
C PRO A 453 31.27 -22.44 -16.28
N THR A 454 30.23 -22.73 -17.06
CA THR A 454 29.80 -21.98 -18.25
C THR A 454 28.60 -21.06 -18.00
N ILE A 455 28.01 -21.06 -16.78
CA ILE A 455 26.84 -20.25 -16.48
C ILE A 455 27.22 -18.76 -16.32
N ARG A 456 26.39 -17.86 -16.86
CA ARG A 456 26.58 -16.42 -16.66
C ARG A 456 25.70 -15.95 -15.50
N LEU A 457 26.29 -15.76 -14.33
CA LEU A 457 25.58 -15.28 -13.15
C LEU A 457 25.61 -13.75 -13.07
N ILE A 458 24.44 -13.12 -12.99
CA ILE A 458 24.26 -11.68 -12.76
C ILE A 458 23.77 -11.51 -11.31
N CYS A 459 24.63 -10.99 -10.44
CA CYS A 459 24.28 -10.76 -9.03
C CYS A 459 23.77 -9.33 -8.84
N GLN A 460 22.52 -9.17 -8.40
CA GLN A 460 22.02 -7.86 -7.99
C GLN A 460 22.43 -7.60 -6.53
N VAL A 461 23.41 -6.71 -6.34
CA VAL A 461 23.95 -6.37 -5.03
C VAL A 461 23.56 -4.94 -4.66
N ARG A 462 22.96 -4.79 -3.47
CA ARG A 462 22.67 -3.46 -2.91
C ARG A 462 23.97 -2.83 -2.43
N ALA A 463 24.47 -1.86 -3.17
CA ALA A 463 25.72 -1.18 -2.88
C ALA A 463 25.56 0.34 -2.74
N LYS A 464 26.54 0.98 -2.11
CA LYS A 464 26.62 2.45 -1.94
C LYS A 464 27.36 3.11 -3.11
N SER A 465 28.19 2.33 -3.80
CA SER A 465 28.92 2.69 -5.02
C SER A 465 29.23 1.39 -5.79
N LYS A 466 29.74 1.51 -7.02
CA LYS A 466 30.16 0.36 -7.82
C LYS A 466 31.28 -0.43 -7.14
N GLU A 467 32.25 0.26 -6.57
CA GLU A 467 33.41 -0.31 -5.87
C GLU A 467 32.96 -1.07 -4.61
N HIS A 468 32.02 -0.51 -3.84
CA HIS A 468 31.41 -1.20 -2.71
C HIS A 468 30.65 -2.47 -3.14
N GLY A 469 29.99 -2.44 -4.30
CA GLY A 469 29.32 -3.61 -4.86
C GLY A 469 30.28 -4.71 -5.26
N VAL A 470 31.37 -4.36 -5.96
CA VAL A 470 32.41 -5.32 -6.36
C VAL A 470 33.11 -5.92 -5.14
N GLN A 471 33.44 -5.11 -4.13
CA GLN A 471 34.08 -5.59 -2.91
C GLN A 471 33.20 -6.60 -2.17
N ARG A 472 31.90 -6.29 -2.04
CA ARG A 472 30.90 -7.16 -1.44
C ARG A 472 30.71 -8.50 -2.15
N ILE A 473 31.01 -8.59 -3.44
CA ILE A 473 30.97 -9.86 -4.20
C ILE A 473 32.25 -10.64 -3.99
N LYS A 474 33.41 -9.96 -3.91
CA LYS A 474 34.71 -10.59 -3.64
C LYS A 474 34.86 -11.15 -2.23
N GLU A 475 34.04 -10.67 -1.30
CA GLU A 475 33.99 -11.12 0.10
C GLU A 475 33.04 -12.32 0.31
N LEU A 476 32.27 -12.73 -0.71
CA LEU A 476 31.50 -13.97 -0.72
C LEU A 476 32.43 -15.16 -0.99
#